data_AF-V6TWQ3-F1
#
_entry.id   AF-V6TWQ3-F1
#
_cell.length_a   1.000
_cell.length_b   1.000
_cell.length_c   1.000
_cell.angle_alpha   90.00
_cell.angle_beta   90.00
_cell.angle_gamma   90.00
#
_symmetry.space_group_name_H-M   'P 1'
#
loop_
_entity.id
_entity.type
_entity.pdbx_description
1 polymer ?
#
loop_
_entity_poly.entity_id
_entity_poly.type
_entity_poly.pdbx_seq_one_letter_code
_entity_poly.pdbx_strand_id
1 'polypeptide(L)'
;MGKTRQHNPVKRKSQPSSGSVSELISQAYAKLETGNFAKALTLAERALPLCNQPTVLDSLGEIFSVAGDFQKASNCYAKALGYDHLTHSAGLRYMTLYEITGDPANLNSAISIFRKHPGAEESRSSLILALATLADAYLTRLDPPDIKAAIRTAKEAINIDPSYIEPHISLAGAHLVAESFDLAEKAALCALGLMEQRGLYKIERTENGDEEITVHSDDNQPAQQFLLSLSRICAGIGMYEQGAMCCDLVLAQNPKDAVALHDLAWCYNLAGEYEDAKEALLQVKDIYLEENAADDLIVDIDAKIQALSANPEQV
;
A
#
# COMPACT_ATOMS: atom_id res chain seq x y z
N MET A 1 -60.43 -33.27 -36.08
CA MET A 1 -60.19 -31.83 -35.89
C MET A 1 -59.31 -31.64 -34.67
N GLY A 2 -57.99 -31.68 -34.85
CA GLY A 2 -57.00 -31.54 -33.77
C GLY A 2 -56.74 -30.07 -33.46
N LYS A 3 -56.78 -29.70 -32.18
CA LYS A 3 -56.36 -28.38 -31.70
C LYS A 3 -54.88 -28.45 -31.33
N THR A 4 -54.04 -27.89 -32.18
CA THR A 4 -52.60 -27.69 -31.98
C THR A 4 -52.39 -26.69 -30.86
N ARG A 5 -51.81 -27.13 -29.73
CA ARG A 5 -51.26 -26.24 -28.70
C ARG A 5 -50.03 -25.54 -29.30
N GLN A 6 -50.11 -24.23 -29.50
CA GLN A 6 -48.94 -23.42 -29.82
C GLN A 6 -48.01 -23.40 -28.60
N HIS A 7 -46.86 -24.05 -28.74
CA HIS A 7 -45.71 -23.84 -27.86
C HIS A 7 -45.14 -22.46 -28.16
N ASN A 8 -45.30 -21.52 -27.24
CA ASN A 8 -44.48 -20.31 -27.21
C ASN A 8 -43.06 -20.74 -26.79
N PRO A 9 -42.01 -20.49 -27.59
CA PRO A 9 -40.66 -20.72 -27.13
C PRO A 9 -40.34 -19.63 -26.12
N VAL A 10 -40.13 -20.03 -24.86
CA VAL A 10 -39.48 -19.19 -23.87
C VAL A 10 -38.13 -18.80 -24.45
N LYS A 11 -37.94 -17.53 -24.80
CA LYS A 11 -36.63 -16.97 -25.15
C LYS A 11 -35.70 -17.22 -23.96
N ARG A 12 -34.88 -18.28 -24.03
CA ARG A 12 -33.68 -18.39 -23.19
C ARG A 12 -32.86 -17.15 -23.50
N LYS A 13 -32.69 -16.27 -22.50
CA LYS A 13 -31.71 -15.19 -22.58
C LYS A 13 -30.37 -15.85 -22.91
N SER A 14 -29.88 -15.60 -24.12
CA SER A 14 -28.55 -16.01 -24.55
C SER A 14 -27.55 -15.47 -23.52
N GLN A 15 -26.71 -16.35 -22.97
CA GLN A 15 -25.56 -15.89 -22.19
C GLN A 15 -24.80 -14.85 -23.04
N PRO A 16 -24.43 -13.70 -22.47
CA PRO A 16 -23.52 -12.78 -23.16
C PRO A 16 -22.25 -13.56 -23.52
N SER A 17 -21.79 -13.45 -24.76
CA SER A 17 -20.55 -14.10 -25.17
C SER A 17 -19.42 -13.57 -24.29
N SER A 18 -18.60 -14.47 -23.75
CA SER A 18 -17.41 -14.16 -22.93
C SER A 18 -16.48 -13.13 -23.60
N GLY A 19 -16.47 -13.10 -24.94
CA GLY A 19 -15.76 -12.09 -25.73
C GLY A 19 -16.20 -10.65 -25.44
N SER A 20 -17.47 -10.40 -25.15
CA SER A 20 -17.96 -9.04 -24.86
C SER A 20 -17.51 -8.50 -23.50
N VAL A 21 -17.38 -9.37 -22.48
CA VAL A 21 -16.96 -8.97 -21.13
C VAL A 21 -15.45 -8.75 -21.08
N SER A 22 -14.68 -9.66 -21.68
CA SER A 22 -13.22 -9.53 -21.77
C SER A 22 -12.83 -8.26 -22.51
N GLU A 23 -13.53 -7.92 -23.59
CA GLU A 23 -13.26 -6.70 -24.35
C GLU A 23 -13.52 -5.43 -23.51
N LEU A 24 -14.63 -5.39 -22.76
CA LEU A 24 -14.93 -4.28 -21.87
C LEU A 24 -13.87 -4.10 -20.78
N ILE A 25 -13.39 -5.21 -20.20
CA ILE A 25 -12.33 -5.20 -19.19
C ILE A 25 -11.02 -4.69 -19.78
N SER A 26 -10.60 -5.21 -20.95
CA SER A 26 -9.38 -4.73 -21.62
C SER A 26 -9.46 -3.25 -21.97
N GLN A 27 -10.61 -2.78 -22.47
CA GLN A 27 -10.80 -1.35 -22.73
C GLN A 27 -10.77 -0.52 -21.44
N ALA A 28 -11.28 -1.05 -20.32
CA ALA A 28 -11.26 -0.35 -19.03
C ALA A 28 -9.82 -0.19 -18.52
N TYR A 29 -9.01 -1.25 -18.55
CA TYR A 29 -7.58 -1.16 -18.20
C TYR A 29 -6.85 -0.15 -19.08
N ALA A 30 -7.06 -0.17 -20.40
CA ALA A 30 -6.48 0.83 -21.31
C ALA A 30 -6.93 2.27 -20.98
N LYS A 31 -8.08 2.47 -20.33
CA LYS A 31 -8.50 3.78 -19.82
C LYS A 31 -7.79 4.15 -18.53
N LEU A 32 -7.56 3.21 -17.62
CA LEU A 32 -6.76 3.43 -16.41
C LEU A 32 -5.33 3.86 -16.76
N GLU A 33 -4.69 3.18 -17.72
CA GLU A 33 -3.34 3.53 -18.20
C GLU A 33 -3.25 4.98 -18.73
N THR A 34 -4.35 5.49 -19.31
CA THR A 34 -4.43 6.88 -19.79
C THR A 34 -4.95 7.88 -18.74
N GLY A 35 -5.07 7.47 -17.47
CA GLY A 35 -5.61 8.28 -16.38
C GLY A 35 -7.11 8.61 -16.52
N ASN A 36 -7.83 7.95 -17.43
CA ASN A 36 -9.24 8.24 -17.70
C ASN A 36 -10.16 7.39 -16.82
N PHE A 37 -10.11 7.65 -15.51
CA PHE A 37 -10.84 6.89 -14.48
C PHE A 37 -12.35 6.86 -14.73
N ALA A 38 -12.96 7.99 -15.12
CA ALA A 38 -14.39 8.06 -15.39
C ALA A 38 -14.86 7.10 -16.50
N LYS A 39 -14.08 6.98 -17.59
CA LYS A 39 -14.39 6.02 -18.66
C LYS A 39 -14.12 4.59 -18.23
N ALA A 40 -13.06 4.34 -17.45
CA ALA A 40 -12.79 3.01 -16.90
C ALA A 40 -13.97 2.52 -16.04
N LEU A 41 -14.49 3.38 -15.14
CA LEU A 41 -15.68 3.09 -14.33
C LEU A 41 -16.90 2.77 -15.19
N THR A 42 -17.18 3.58 -16.21
CA THR A 42 -18.32 3.36 -17.11
C THR A 42 -18.22 2.01 -17.83
N LEU A 43 -17.02 1.60 -18.25
CA LEU A 43 -16.77 0.31 -18.89
C LEU A 43 -16.92 -0.86 -17.91
N ALA A 44 -16.39 -0.72 -16.69
CA ALA A 44 -16.52 -1.71 -15.64
C ALA A 44 -17.99 -1.93 -15.22
N GLU A 45 -18.78 -0.86 -15.10
CA GLU A 45 -20.22 -0.93 -14.81
C GLU A 45 -21.01 -1.67 -15.89
N ARG A 46 -20.62 -1.50 -17.16
CA ARG A 46 -21.23 -2.23 -18.28
C ARG A 46 -20.86 -3.72 -18.26
N ALA A 47 -19.67 -4.05 -17.78
CA ALA A 47 -19.20 -5.44 -17.67
C ALA A 47 -19.79 -6.16 -16.44
N LEU A 48 -20.06 -5.44 -15.35
CA LEU A 48 -20.56 -5.99 -14.08
C LEU A 48 -21.81 -6.88 -14.19
N PRO A 49 -22.89 -6.55 -14.93
CA PRO A 49 -24.06 -7.44 -15.03
C PRO A 49 -23.78 -8.73 -15.83
N LEU A 50 -22.65 -8.78 -16.55
CA LEU A 50 -22.25 -9.91 -17.39
C LEU A 50 -21.31 -10.88 -16.66
N CYS A 51 -20.87 -10.54 -15.45
CA CYS A 51 -19.93 -11.35 -14.68
C CYS A 51 -20.60 -12.60 -14.07
N ASN A 52 -19.93 -13.75 -14.21
CA ASN A 52 -20.33 -15.02 -13.59
C ASN A 52 -19.15 -15.89 -13.14
N GLN A 53 -17.93 -15.34 -13.11
CA GLN A 53 -16.72 -16.04 -12.71
C GLN A 53 -15.89 -15.21 -11.72
N PRO A 54 -15.16 -15.84 -10.78
CA PRO A 54 -14.31 -15.15 -9.80
C PRO A 54 -13.26 -14.26 -10.46
N THR A 55 -12.57 -14.75 -11.49
CA THR A 55 -11.49 -14.02 -12.17
C THR A 55 -11.98 -12.73 -12.83
N VAL A 56 -13.18 -12.74 -13.40
CA VAL A 56 -13.81 -11.53 -13.98
C VAL A 56 -14.17 -10.54 -12.87
N LEU A 57 -14.64 -11.04 -11.73
CA LEU A 57 -14.94 -10.21 -10.56
C LEU A 57 -13.67 -9.61 -9.94
N ASP A 58 -12.55 -10.34 -9.96
CA ASP A 58 -11.25 -9.85 -9.51
C ASP A 58 -10.79 -8.67 -10.36
N SER A 59 -10.82 -8.81 -11.69
CA SER A 59 -10.48 -7.72 -12.60
C SER A 59 -11.39 -6.51 -12.43
N LEU A 60 -12.70 -6.71 -12.26
CA LEU A 60 -13.61 -5.59 -12.02
C LEU A 60 -13.38 -4.94 -10.66
N GLY A 61 -13.09 -5.74 -9.63
CA GLY A 61 -12.72 -5.25 -8.30
C GLY A 61 -11.49 -4.34 -8.36
N GLU A 62 -10.46 -4.78 -9.09
CA GLU A 62 -9.23 -4.03 -9.31
C GLU A 62 -9.50 -2.73 -10.06
N ILE A 63 -10.24 -2.79 -11.18
CA ILE A 63 -10.58 -1.59 -11.96
C ILE A 63 -11.36 -0.58 -11.11
N PHE A 64 -12.35 -1.03 -10.34
CA PHE A 64 -13.08 -0.15 -9.44
C PHE A 64 -12.19 0.43 -8.35
N SER A 65 -11.27 -0.36 -7.79
CA SER A 65 -10.32 0.09 -6.76
C SER A 65 -9.38 1.18 -7.29
N VAL A 66 -8.71 0.93 -8.42
CA VAL A 66 -7.79 1.89 -9.05
C VAL A 66 -8.51 3.16 -9.48
N ALA A 67 -9.76 3.06 -9.91
CA ALA A 67 -10.58 4.22 -10.26
C ALA A 67 -11.27 4.90 -9.06
N GLY A 68 -11.03 4.44 -7.83
CA GLY A 68 -11.51 5.07 -6.58
C GLY A 68 -12.93 4.71 -6.14
N ASP A 69 -13.63 3.78 -6.82
CA ASP A 69 -14.94 3.28 -6.40
C ASP A 69 -14.78 2.07 -5.47
N PHE A 70 -14.28 2.34 -4.27
CA PHE A 70 -14.00 1.34 -3.23
C PHE A 70 -15.21 0.51 -2.81
N GLN A 71 -16.42 1.08 -2.88
CA GLN A 71 -17.65 0.37 -2.55
C GLN A 71 -17.96 -0.72 -3.59
N LYS A 72 -17.85 -0.41 -4.89
CA LYS A 72 -18.03 -1.41 -5.95
C LYS A 72 -16.89 -2.41 -5.97
N ALA A 73 -15.66 -1.98 -5.69
CA ALA A 73 -14.51 -2.86 -5.57
C ALA A 73 -14.74 -3.93 -4.49
N SER A 74 -15.10 -3.49 -3.27
CA SER A 74 -15.41 -4.38 -2.15
C SER A 74 -16.54 -5.36 -2.48
N ASN A 75 -17.61 -4.89 -3.14
CA ASN A 75 -18.71 -5.74 -3.57
C ASN A 75 -18.28 -6.81 -4.59
N CYS A 76 -17.35 -6.48 -5.51
CA CYS A 76 -16.82 -7.43 -6.48
C CYS A 76 -16.01 -8.53 -5.78
N TYR A 77 -15.09 -8.18 -4.89
CA TYR A 77 -14.30 -9.15 -4.13
C TYR A 77 -15.16 -10.01 -3.21
N ALA A 78 -16.14 -9.43 -2.51
CA ALA A 78 -17.08 -10.18 -1.69
C ALA A 78 -17.90 -11.18 -2.53
N LYS A 79 -18.32 -10.77 -3.74
CA LYS A 79 -19.03 -11.67 -4.66
C LYS A 79 -18.11 -12.77 -5.18
N ALA A 80 -16.83 -12.48 -5.49
CA ALA A 80 -15.85 -13.48 -5.91
C ALA A 80 -15.60 -14.53 -4.83
N LEU A 81 -15.43 -14.09 -3.57
CA LEU A 81 -15.30 -14.98 -2.40
C LEU A 81 -16.52 -15.91 -2.22
N GLY A 82 -17.71 -15.51 -2.68
CA GLY A 82 -18.89 -16.37 -2.69
C GLY A 82 -18.80 -17.60 -3.61
N TYR A 83 -17.89 -17.59 -4.59
CA TYR A 83 -17.63 -18.71 -5.49
C TYR A 83 -16.48 -19.60 -5.00
N ASP A 84 -15.37 -18.99 -4.56
CA ASP A 84 -14.20 -19.68 -4.01
C ASP A 84 -13.59 -18.91 -2.82
N HIS A 85 -13.58 -19.55 -1.65
CA HIS A 85 -13.17 -18.91 -0.39
C HIS A 85 -11.98 -19.59 0.31
N LEU A 86 -11.43 -20.65 -0.28
CA LEU A 86 -10.31 -21.43 0.29
C LEU A 86 -9.12 -21.54 -0.67
N THR A 87 -9.06 -20.69 -1.70
CA THR A 87 -7.97 -20.64 -2.69
C THR A 87 -6.94 -19.60 -2.29
N HIS A 88 -5.71 -19.68 -2.83
CA HIS A 88 -4.72 -18.61 -2.65
C HIS A 88 -5.26 -17.24 -3.08
N SER A 89 -5.97 -17.18 -4.22
CA SER A 89 -6.66 -15.98 -4.71
C SER A 89 -7.68 -15.44 -3.70
N ALA A 90 -8.41 -16.30 -2.98
CA ALA A 90 -9.28 -15.84 -1.90
C ALA A 90 -8.51 -15.13 -0.78
N GLY A 91 -7.33 -15.64 -0.43
CA GLY A 91 -6.44 -14.98 0.53
C GLY A 91 -6.01 -13.59 0.06
N LEU A 92 -5.62 -13.45 -1.21
CA LEU A 92 -5.26 -12.15 -1.80
C LEU A 92 -6.44 -11.17 -1.80
N ARG A 93 -7.67 -11.63 -2.13
CA ARG A 93 -8.88 -10.79 -2.07
C ARG A 93 -9.13 -10.25 -0.67
N TYR A 94 -8.90 -11.06 0.37
CA TYR A 94 -9.01 -10.59 1.74
C TYR A 94 -7.95 -9.53 2.07
N MET A 95 -6.72 -9.65 1.57
CA MET A 95 -5.72 -8.59 1.75
C MET A 95 -6.16 -7.29 1.07
N THR A 96 -6.67 -7.35 -0.17
CA THR A 96 -7.20 -6.16 -0.86
C THR A 96 -8.42 -5.57 -0.15
N LEU A 97 -9.30 -6.41 0.41
CA LEU A 97 -10.41 -5.92 1.25
C LEU A 97 -9.92 -5.23 2.51
N TYR A 98 -8.82 -5.67 3.12
CA TYR A 98 -8.19 -4.94 4.23
C TYR A 98 -7.69 -3.56 3.78
N GLU A 99 -7.02 -3.46 2.63
CA GLU A 99 -6.54 -2.17 2.10
C GLU A 99 -7.69 -1.18 1.90
N ILE A 100 -8.84 -1.67 1.40
CA ILE A 100 -10.02 -0.85 1.16
C ILE A 100 -10.76 -0.47 2.46
N THR A 101 -10.93 -1.42 3.38
CA THR A 101 -11.83 -1.26 4.53
C THR A 101 -11.12 -0.91 5.84
N GLY A 102 -9.82 -1.18 5.93
CA GLY A 102 -9.04 -1.10 7.16
C GLY A 102 -9.38 -2.15 8.21
N ASP A 103 -10.27 -3.12 7.93
CA ASP A 103 -10.73 -4.11 8.91
C ASP A 103 -9.73 -5.27 9.06
N PRO A 104 -9.04 -5.42 10.22
CA PRO A 104 -8.07 -6.47 10.46
C PRO A 104 -8.65 -7.90 10.41
N ALA A 105 -9.98 -8.06 10.50
CA ALA A 105 -10.63 -9.37 10.33
C ALA A 105 -10.38 -9.97 8.93
N ASN A 106 -10.20 -9.13 7.91
CA ASN A 106 -9.86 -9.56 6.57
C ASN A 106 -8.44 -10.18 6.53
N LEU A 107 -7.44 -9.56 7.18
CA LEU A 107 -6.09 -10.13 7.27
C LEU A 107 -6.08 -11.47 8.00
N ASN A 108 -6.86 -11.61 9.07
CA ASN A 108 -7.02 -12.90 9.77
C ASN A 108 -7.57 -14.00 8.85
N SER A 109 -8.53 -13.64 7.98
CA SER A 109 -9.08 -14.56 6.98
C SER A 109 -8.03 -14.96 5.95
N ALA A 110 -7.25 -13.98 5.44
CA ALA A 110 -6.14 -14.23 4.52
C ALA A 110 -5.08 -15.18 5.11
N ILE A 111 -4.62 -14.90 6.33
CA ILE A 111 -3.63 -15.71 7.06
C ILE A 111 -4.13 -17.15 7.25
N SER A 112 -5.40 -17.33 7.65
CA SER A 112 -6.01 -18.65 7.80
C SER A 112 -6.00 -19.45 6.49
N ILE A 113 -6.23 -18.79 5.36
CA ILE A 113 -6.18 -19.41 4.03
C ILE A 113 -4.74 -19.80 3.67
N PHE A 114 -3.79 -18.87 3.77
CA PHE A 114 -2.40 -19.16 3.39
C PHE A 114 -1.77 -20.27 4.24
N ARG A 115 -2.09 -20.33 5.55
CA ARG A 115 -1.63 -21.41 6.44
C ARG A 115 -2.15 -22.80 6.04
N LYS A 116 -3.30 -22.89 5.36
CA LYS A 116 -3.85 -24.18 4.89
C LYS A 116 -3.15 -24.70 3.63
N HIS A 117 -2.37 -23.86 2.94
CA HIS A 117 -1.67 -24.19 1.71
C HIS A 117 -0.15 -23.94 1.79
N PRO A 118 0.57 -24.51 2.79
CA PRO A 118 1.97 -24.16 3.08
C PRO A 118 2.98 -24.65 2.02
N GLY A 119 2.55 -25.47 1.07
CA GLY A 119 3.41 -26.14 0.09
C GLY A 119 3.75 -25.34 -1.16
N ALA A 120 3.05 -24.22 -1.43
CA ALA A 120 3.36 -23.33 -2.54
C ALA A 120 4.19 -22.15 -2.03
N GLU A 121 5.32 -21.86 -2.67
CA GLU A 121 6.20 -20.73 -2.34
C GLU A 121 5.42 -19.40 -2.29
N GLU A 122 4.55 -19.18 -3.27
CA GLU A 122 3.64 -18.02 -3.34
C GLU A 122 2.80 -17.86 -2.06
N SER A 123 2.27 -18.97 -1.51
CA SER A 123 1.47 -18.92 -0.28
C SER A 123 2.31 -18.62 0.96
N ARG A 124 3.60 -18.93 0.95
CA ARG A 124 4.53 -18.56 2.01
C ARG A 124 4.80 -17.06 1.98
N SER A 125 5.11 -16.50 0.82
CA SER A 125 5.34 -15.06 0.64
C SER A 125 4.12 -14.24 1.05
N SER A 126 2.92 -14.62 0.59
CA SER A 126 1.69 -13.92 0.97
C SER A 126 1.34 -14.08 2.45
N LEU A 127 1.68 -15.20 3.08
CA LEU A 127 1.52 -15.37 4.54
C LEU A 127 2.41 -14.39 5.31
N ILE A 128 3.68 -14.25 4.92
CA ILE A 128 4.63 -13.33 5.56
C ILE A 128 4.13 -11.90 5.43
N LEU A 129 3.71 -11.49 4.22
CA LEU A 129 3.19 -10.15 3.97
C LEU A 129 1.91 -9.89 4.77
N ALA A 130 0.95 -10.82 4.78
CA ALA A 130 -0.27 -10.68 5.55
C ALA A 130 -0.02 -10.58 7.06
N LEU A 131 0.97 -11.29 7.59
CA LEU A 131 1.40 -11.18 8.98
C LEU A 131 2.06 -9.82 9.28
N ALA A 132 2.95 -9.33 8.41
CA ALA A 132 3.56 -8.00 8.55
C ALA A 132 2.49 -6.90 8.55
N THR A 133 1.57 -6.94 7.58
CA THR A 133 0.46 -5.98 7.49
C THR A 133 -0.47 -6.06 8.70
N LEU A 134 -0.72 -7.26 9.25
CA LEU A 134 -1.52 -7.40 10.48
C LEU A 134 -0.79 -6.85 11.71
N ALA A 135 0.53 -7.02 11.78
CA ALA A 135 1.33 -6.45 12.85
C ALA A 135 1.27 -4.91 12.84
N ASP A 136 1.35 -4.29 11.67
CA ASP A 136 1.11 -2.84 11.51
C ASP A 136 -0.32 -2.46 11.89
N ALA A 137 -1.33 -3.21 11.44
CA ALA A 137 -2.73 -2.94 11.75
C ALA A 137 -3.02 -2.95 13.26
N TYR A 138 -2.35 -3.81 14.03
CA TYR A 138 -2.45 -3.81 15.50
C TYR A 138 -1.96 -2.50 16.14
N LEU A 139 -1.07 -1.77 15.47
CA LEU A 139 -0.56 -0.48 15.92
C LEU A 139 -1.42 0.69 15.44
N THR A 140 -1.91 0.62 14.19
CA THR A 140 -2.50 1.78 13.49
C THR A 140 -4.04 1.76 13.41
N ARG A 141 -4.69 0.60 13.59
CA ARG A 141 -6.15 0.44 13.42
C ARG A 141 -6.90 0.14 14.71
N LEU A 142 -6.20 -0.01 15.84
CA LEU A 142 -6.79 -0.26 17.15
C LEU A 142 -6.57 0.92 18.09
N ASP A 143 -7.56 1.19 18.93
CA ASP A 143 -7.47 2.16 20.01
C ASP A 143 -7.94 1.51 21.34
N PRO A 144 -7.03 1.20 22.28
CA PRO A 144 -5.58 1.40 22.20
C PRO A 144 -4.87 0.37 21.30
N PRO A 145 -3.64 0.67 20.82
CA PRO A 145 -2.81 -0.28 20.07
C PRO A 145 -2.53 -1.60 20.81
N ASP A 146 -2.56 -2.74 20.11
CA ASP A 146 -2.14 -4.05 20.64
C ASP A 146 -0.67 -4.33 20.31
N ILE A 147 0.23 -3.66 21.05
CA ILE A 147 1.68 -3.78 20.91
C ILE A 147 2.16 -5.23 21.06
N LYS A 148 1.55 -5.99 21.99
CA LYS A 148 1.94 -7.38 22.25
C LYS A 148 1.59 -8.27 21.06
N ALA A 149 0.42 -8.09 20.47
CA ALA A 149 0.05 -8.81 19.25
C ALA A 149 0.96 -8.41 18.09
N ALA A 150 1.22 -7.12 17.88
CA ALA A 150 2.11 -6.62 16.83
C ALA A 150 3.50 -7.30 16.90
N ILE A 151 4.16 -7.28 18.06
CA ILE A 151 5.48 -7.91 18.25
C ILE A 151 5.43 -9.42 17.97
N ARG A 152 4.41 -10.13 18.47
CA ARG A 152 4.29 -11.59 18.25
C ARG A 152 4.09 -11.91 16.78
N THR A 153 3.21 -11.18 16.10
CA THR A 153 2.87 -11.41 14.70
C THR A 153 4.04 -11.08 13.78
N ALA A 154 4.75 -9.97 14.02
CA ALA A 154 5.96 -9.64 13.26
C ALA A 154 7.07 -10.69 13.45
N LYS A 155 7.29 -11.17 14.69
CA LYS A 155 8.25 -12.26 14.97
C LYS A 155 7.85 -13.58 14.33
N GLU A 156 6.55 -13.88 14.25
CA GLU A 156 6.08 -15.05 13.51
C GLU A 156 6.49 -14.98 12.05
N ALA A 157 6.26 -13.84 11.39
CA ALA A 157 6.64 -13.62 9.99
C ALA A 157 8.17 -13.76 9.79
N ILE A 158 8.99 -13.16 10.66
CA ILE A 158 10.45 -13.29 10.64
C ILE A 158 10.91 -14.75 10.83
N ASN A 159 10.21 -15.53 11.67
CA ASN A 159 10.55 -16.94 11.89
C ASN A 159 10.23 -17.82 10.67
N ILE A 160 9.30 -17.42 9.81
CA ILE A 160 9.01 -18.12 8.56
C ILE A 160 10.14 -17.87 7.56
N ASP A 161 10.51 -16.61 7.37
CA ASP A 161 11.67 -16.22 6.55
C ASP A 161 12.23 -14.87 7.02
N PRO A 162 13.46 -14.83 7.56
CA PRO A 162 14.06 -13.61 8.07
C PRO A 162 14.58 -12.66 6.97
N SER A 163 14.55 -13.06 5.70
CA SER A 163 15.04 -12.25 4.57
C SER A 163 14.01 -11.24 4.04
N TYR A 164 12.77 -11.28 4.52
CA TYR A 164 11.71 -10.31 4.18
C TYR A 164 11.88 -9.02 4.97
N ILE A 165 11.70 -7.87 4.31
CA ILE A 165 11.96 -6.55 4.89
C ILE A 165 10.79 -6.10 5.77
N GLU A 166 9.56 -6.28 5.29
CA GLU A 166 8.31 -5.78 5.88
C GLU A 166 8.07 -6.26 7.32
N PRO A 167 8.37 -7.53 7.69
CA PRO A 167 8.27 -7.98 9.07
C PRO A 167 9.22 -7.25 10.03
N HIS A 168 10.44 -6.90 9.59
CA HIS A 168 11.39 -6.15 10.41
C HIS A 168 10.93 -4.70 10.60
N ILE A 169 10.38 -4.07 9.57
CA ILE A 169 9.74 -2.75 9.68
C ILE A 169 8.60 -2.79 10.70
N SER A 170 7.72 -3.78 10.60
CA SER A 170 6.59 -3.96 11.51
C SER A 170 7.04 -4.19 12.96
N LEU A 171 8.13 -4.95 13.15
CA LEU A 171 8.73 -5.17 14.47
C LEU A 171 9.36 -3.89 15.03
N ALA A 172 10.03 -3.10 14.19
CA ALA A 172 10.62 -1.82 14.57
C ALA A 172 9.54 -0.83 15.02
N GLY A 173 8.44 -0.70 14.27
CA GLY A 173 7.29 0.11 14.63
C GLY A 173 6.67 -0.33 15.96
N ALA A 174 6.51 -1.64 16.17
CA ALA A 174 5.97 -2.15 17.44
C ALA A 174 6.88 -1.85 18.63
N HIS A 175 8.20 -1.88 18.45
CA HIS A 175 9.16 -1.50 19.48
C HIS A 175 9.22 0.01 19.73
N LEU A 176 9.04 0.82 18.69
CA LEU A 176 8.96 2.27 18.81
C LEU A 176 7.73 2.70 19.63
N VAL A 177 6.56 2.14 19.32
CA VAL A 177 5.32 2.39 20.10
C VAL A 177 5.45 1.86 21.54
N ALA A 178 6.28 0.84 21.76
CA ALA A 178 6.62 0.34 23.09
C ALA A 178 7.69 1.17 23.82
N GLU A 179 8.15 2.29 23.24
CA GLU A 179 9.26 3.13 23.74
C GLU A 179 10.56 2.35 23.98
N SER A 180 10.73 1.23 23.27
CA SER A 180 11.91 0.37 23.35
C SER A 180 12.88 0.75 22.23
N PHE A 181 13.44 1.96 22.30
CA PHE A 181 14.21 2.57 21.20
C PHE A 181 15.38 1.70 20.72
N ASP A 182 16.17 1.09 21.62
CA ASP A 182 17.26 0.19 21.24
C ASP A 182 16.79 -1.01 20.39
N LEU A 183 15.60 -1.54 20.69
CA LEU A 183 15.02 -2.66 19.95
C LEU A 183 14.38 -2.20 18.64
N ALA A 184 13.82 -0.99 18.61
CA ALA A 184 13.29 -0.37 17.41
C ALA A 184 14.42 -0.12 16.40
N GLU A 185 15.52 0.49 16.85
CA GLU A 185 16.73 0.73 16.05
C GLU A 185 17.31 -0.57 15.52
N LYS A 186 17.46 -1.59 16.37
CA LYS A 186 17.96 -2.89 15.94
C LYS A 186 17.12 -3.51 14.82
N ALA A 187 15.79 -3.45 14.94
CA ALA A 187 14.90 -3.99 13.91
C ALA A 187 14.88 -3.14 12.63
N ALA A 188 14.95 -1.80 12.75
CA ALA A 188 15.07 -0.89 11.62
C ALA A 188 16.37 -1.14 10.85
N LEU A 189 17.50 -1.31 11.53
CA LEU A 189 18.79 -1.67 10.92
C LEU A 189 18.74 -3.02 10.20
N CYS A 190 17.98 -4.00 10.70
CA CYS A 190 17.75 -5.25 9.96
C CYS A 190 16.99 -5.01 8.64
N ALA A 191 15.95 -4.18 8.65
CA ALA A 191 15.20 -3.82 7.44
C ALA A 191 16.09 -3.08 6.43
N LEU A 192 16.81 -2.04 6.89
CA LEU A 192 17.73 -1.24 6.09
C LEU A 192 18.85 -2.09 5.49
N GLY A 193 19.49 -2.96 6.28
CA GLY A 193 20.53 -3.85 5.77
C GLY A 193 20.04 -4.85 4.71
N LEU A 194 18.80 -5.32 4.79
CA LEU A 194 18.19 -6.14 3.73
C LEU A 194 17.91 -5.32 2.47
N MET A 195 17.47 -4.06 2.61
CA MET A 195 17.27 -3.15 1.49
C MET A 195 18.60 -2.83 0.77
N GLU A 196 19.67 -2.58 1.52
CA GLU A 196 21.02 -2.39 0.98
C GLU A 196 21.52 -3.65 0.25
N GLN A 197 21.34 -4.83 0.85
CA GLN A 197 21.72 -6.11 0.21
C GLN A 197 20.98 -6.37 -1.11
N ARG A 198 19.75 -5.87 -1.24
CA ARG A 198 18.98 -5.93 -2.49
C ARG A 198 19.35 -4.83 -3.48
N GLY A 199 20.21 -3.89 -3.10
CA GLY A 199 20.65 -2.79 -3.94
C GLY A 199 19.65 -1.66 -4.06
N LEU A 200 18.66 -1.57 -3.16
CA LEU A 200 17.67 -0.48 -3.17
C LEU A 200 18.30 0.86 -2.81
N TYR A 201 19.39 0.84 -2.06
CA TYR A 201 20.22 2.02 -1.86
C TYR A 201 21.67 1.61 -1.65
N LYS A 202 22.58 2.57 -1.78
CA LYS A 202 24.00 2.46 -1.45
C LYS A 202 24.45 3.70 -0.70
N ILE A 203 25.44 3.53 0.17
CA ILE A 203 26.11 4.63 0.88
C ILE A 203 27.52 4.72 0.30
N GLU A 204 27.86 5.86 -0.28
CA GLU A 204 29.18 6.14 -0.84
C GLU A 204 29.87 7.22 -0.01
N ARG A 205 31.17 7.05 0.27
CA ARG A 205 31.97 8.11 0.88
C ARG A 205 32.55 8.99 -0.20
N THR A 206 32.21 10.27 -0.14
CA THR A 206 32.75 11.30 -1.02
C THR A 206 34.24 11.55 -0.72
N GLU A 207 34.94 12.23 -1.62
CA GLU A 207 36.34 12.64 -1.44
C GLU A 207 36.54 13.52 -0.19
N ASN A 208 35.49 14.22 0.24
CA ASN A 208 35.50 15.10 1.41
C ASN A 208 35.25 14.36 2.73
N GLY A 209 34.89 13.07 2.65
CA GLY A 209 34.58 12.23 3.82
C GLY A 209 33.10 12.18 4.19
N ASP A 210 32.23 12.92 3.49
CA ASP A 210 30.78 12.90 3.68
C ASP A 210 30.19 11.62 3.11
N GLU A 211 29.14 11.08 3.75
CA GLU A 211 28.40 9.92 3.27
C GLU A 211 27.23 10.39 2.40
N GLU A 212 27.18 9.91 1.16
CA GLU A 212 26.12 10.21 0.20
C GLU A 212 25.28 8.94 -0.01
N ILE A 213 23.96 9.07 0.16
CA ILE A 213 23.02 7.97 -0.02
C ILE A 213 22.41 8.08 -1.42
N THR A 214 22.57 7.05 -2.25
CA THR A 214 21.90 6.96 -3.55
C THR A 214 20.85 5.86 -3.51
N VAL A 215 19.61 6.18 -3.92
CA VAL A 215 18.52 5.21 -4.04
C VAL A 215 18.37 4.66 -5.45
N HIS A 216 17.91 3.42 -5.55
CA HIS A 216 17.57 2.72 -6.78
C HIS A 216 16.24 2.00 -6.57
N SER A 217 15.13 2.64 -6.98
CA SER A 217 13.81 2.01 -6.87
C SER A 217 13.61 0.95 -7.95
N ASP A 218 12.99 -0.15 -7.59
CA ASP A 218 12.50 -1.17 -8.51
C ASP A 218 11.15 -1.75 -8.05
N ASP A 219 10.57 -2.63 -8.86
CA ASP A 219 9.27 -3.27 -8.56
C ASP A 219 9.33 -4.23 -7.35
N ASN A 220 10.52 -4.55 -6.82
CA ASN A 220 10.72 -5.47 -5.70
C ASN A 220 10.98 -4.77 -4.36
N GLN A 221 10.98 -3.43 -4.33
CA GLN A 221 11.06 -2.68 -3.09
C GLN A 221 9.80 -2.88 -2.23
N PRO A 222 9.88 -2.69 -0.89
CA PRO A 222 8.70 -2.76 -0.03
C PRO A 222 7.61 -1.79 -0.50
N ALA A 223 6.34 -2.19 -0.34
CA ALA A 223 5.22 -1.31 -0.67
C ALA A 223 5.35 0.05 0.03
N GLN A 224 4.88 1.12 -0.63
CA GLN A 224 4.96 2.50 -0.17
C GLN A 224 4.63 2.66 1.33
N GLN A 225 3.55 2.02 1.81
CA GLN A 225 3.14 2.11 3.22
C GLN A 225 4.25 1.66 4.20
N PHE A 226 5.03 0.63 3.85
CA PHE A 226 6.12 0.13 4.68
C PHE A 226 7.33 1.06 4.63
N LEU A 227 7.65 1.63 3.46
CA LEU A 227 8.72 2.63 3.33
C LEU A 227 8.42 3.89 4.13
N LEU A 228 7.20 4.43 4.04
CA LEU A 228 6.78 5.58 4.84
C LEU A 228 6.74 5.26 6.34
N SER A 229 6.33 4.04 6.70
CA SER A 229 6.40 3.60 8.10
C SER A 229 7.84 3.52 8.59
N LEU A 230 8.76 2.96 7.80
CA LEU A 230 10.18 2.92 8.13
C LEU A 230 10.79 4.32 8.21
N SER A 231 10.39 5.25 7.34
CA SER A 231 10.79 6.65 7.41
C SER A 231 10.44 7.27 8.77
N ARG A 232 9.18 7.16 9.18
CA ARG A 232 8.70 7.66 10.47
C ARG A 232 9.35 6.94 11.66
N ILE A 233 9.63 5.65 11.53
CA ILE A 233 10.33 4.88 12.55
C ILE A 233 11.75 5.42 12.73
N CYS A 234 12.50 5.55 11.63
CA CYS A 234 13.85 6.09 11.58
C CYS A 234 13.90 7.51 12.17
N ALA A 235 12.96 8.37 11.80
CA ALA A 235 12.82 9.71 12.40
C ALA A 235 12.59 9.64 13.93
N GLY A 236 11.75 8.71 14.40
CA GLY A 236 11.49 8.52 15.83
C GLY A 236 12.67 7.98 16.66
N ILE A 237 13.66 7.37 16.01
CA ILE A 237 14.88 6.84 16.67
C ILE A 237 16.14 7.68 16.36
N GLY A 238 16.02 8.82 15.66
CA GLY A 238 17.13 9.71 15.36
C GLY A 238 17.94 9.39 14.10
N MET A 239 17.47 8.46 13.25
CA MET A 239 18.09 8.05 11.99
C MET A 239 17.55 8.85 10.81
N TYR A 240 17.71 10.18 10.83
CA TYR A 240 17.01 11.09 9.92
C TYR A 240 17.37 10.89 8.45
N GLU A 241 18.65 10.70 8.13
CA GLU A 241 19.12 10.45 6.76
C GLU A 241 18.54 9.17 6.17
N GLN A 242 18.48 8.09 6.96
CA GLN A 242 17.85 6.83 6.54
C GLN A 242 16.32 6.97 6.44
N GLY A 243 15.73 7.85 7.25
CA GLY A 243 14.32 8.22 7.15
C GLY A 243 14.00 8.94 5.83
N ALA A 244 14.83 9.91 5.45
CA ALA A 244 14.75 10.61 4.17
C ALA A 244 14.94 9.67 2.99
N MET A 245 15.95 8.77 3.05
CA MET A 245 16.17 7.73 2.03
C MET A 245 14.94 6.87 1.76
N CYS A 246 14.18 6.50 2.80
CA CYS A 246 12.96 5.73 2.64
C CYS A 246 11.88 6.52 1.87
N CYS A 247 11.79 7.85 2.08
CA CYS A 247 10.92 8.72 1.29
C CYS A 247 11.40 8.83 -0.15
N ASP A 248 12.71 8.95 -0.38
CA ASP A 248 13.27 9.04 -1.73
C ASP A 248 12.99 7.78 -2.56
N LEU A 249 12.98 6.59 -1.94
CA LEU A 249 12.53 5.36 -2.61
C LEU A 249 11.07 5.41 -3.07
N VAL A 250 10.20 6.06 -2.31
CA VAL A 250 8.79 6.28 -2.72
C VAL A 250 8.74 7.30 -3.85
N LEU A 251 9.47 8.42 -3.73
CA LEU A 251 9.48 9.51 -4.70
C LEU A 251 10.12 9.11 -6.04
N ALA A 252 11.06 8.15 -6.03
CA ALA A 252 11.63 7.58 -7.24
C ALA A 252 10.58 6.84 -8.10
N GLN A 253 9.57 6.23 -7.48
CA GLN A 253 8.43 5.61 -8.19
C GLN A 253 7.32 6.62 -8.48
N ASN A 254 7.01 7.48 -7.51
CA ASN A 254 5.97 8.50 -7.63
C ASN A 254 6.50 9.88 -7.19
N PRO A 255 7.06 10.69 -8.12
CA PRO A 255 7.65 11.99 -7.78
C PRO A 255 6.67 13.02 -7.22
N LYS A 256 5.36 12.79 -7.38
CA LYS A 256 4.29 13.68 -6.87
C LYS A 256 3.60 13.09 -5.64
N ASP A 257 4.24 12.20 -4.91
CA ASP A 257 3.68 11.67 -3.67
C ASP A 257 3.76 12.69 -2.54
N ALA A 258 2.63 13.39 -2.30
CA ALA A 258 2.56 14.43 -1.28
C ALA A 258 2.82 13.91 0.15
N VAL A 259 2.52 12.63 0.43
CA VAL A 259 2.76 12.04 1.75
C VAL A 259 4.25 11.80 1.95
N ALA A 260 4.93 11.23 0.94
CA ALA A 260 6.38 11.04 0.99
C ALA A 260 7.15 12.37 1.08
N LEU A 261 6.73 13.39 0.34
CA LEU A 261 7.33 14.74 0.45
C LEU A 261 7.12 15.36 1.84
N HIS A 262 5.97 15.12 2.47
CA HIS A 262 5.70 15.60 3.83
C HIS A 262 6.58 14.88 4.87
N ASP A 263 6.67 13.55 4.79
CA ASP A 263 7.56 12.75 5.66
C ASP A 263 9.05 13.06 5.40
N LEU A 264 9.43 13.37 4.16
CA LEU A 264 10.77 13.82 3.78
C LEU A 264 11.10 15.17 4.42
N ALA A 265 10.20 16.15 4.29
CA ALA A 265 10.35 17.44 4.93
C ALA A 265 10.48 17.32 6.46
N TRP A 266 9.74 16.38 7.06
CA TRP A 266 9.85 16.08 8.48
C TRP A 266 11.24 15.54 8.85
N CYS A 267 11.79 14.62 8.06
CA CYS A 267 13.14 14.10 8.26
C CYS A 267 14.20 15.21 8.16
N TYR A 268 14.15 16.04 7.12
CA TYR A 268 15.06 17.16 6.95
C TYR A 268 14.98 18.18 8.10
N ASN A 269 13.76 18.51 8.54
CA ASN A 269 13.57 19.41 9.67
C ASN A 269 14.21 18.85 10.96
N LEU A 270 14.07 17.55 11.22
CA LEU A 270 14.70 16.91 12.38
C LEU A 270 16.22 16.80 12.26
N ALA A 271 16.75 16.71 11.03
CA ALA A 271 18.17 16.76 10.74
C ALA A 271 18.78 18.17 10.85
N GLY A 272 17.95 19.22 10.93
CA GLY A 272 18.37 20.62 10.91
C GLY A 272 18.60 21.17 9.49
N GLU A 273 18.21 20.43 8.46
CA GLU A 273 18.28 20.79 7.04
C GLU A 273 17.03 21.60 6.65
N TYR A 274 16.90 22.80 7.22
CA TYR A 274 15.66 23.58 7.14
C TYR A 274 15.31 24.06 5.72
N GLU A 275 16.31 24.31 4.87
CA GLU A 275 16.06 24.72 3.48
C GLU A 275 15.55 23.53 2.65
N ASP A 276 16.13 22.34 2.79
CA ASP A 276 15.65 21.12 2.12
C ASP A 276 14.25 20.74 2.59
N ALA A 277 13.98 20.87 3.90
CA ALA A 277 12.64 20.68 4.47
C ALA A 277 11.61 21.62 3.82
N LYS A 278 12.00 22.88 3.61
CA LYS A 278 11.14 23.89 3.00
C LYS A 278 10.91 23.64 1.51
N GLU A 279 11.94 23.22 0.78
CA GLU A 279 11.81 22.85 -0.64
C GLU A 279 10.83 21.68 -0.81
N ALA A 280 10.91 20.65 0.03
CA ALA A 280 9.97 19.53 0.01
C ALA A 280 8.52 20.00 0.29
N LEU A 281 8.30 20.90 1.26
CA LEU A 281 6.96 21.44 1.54
C LEU A 281 6.42 22.35 0.41
N LEU A 282 7.29 23.06 -0.30
CA LEU A 282 6.88 23.83 -1.47
C LEU A 282 6.37 22.91 -2.58
N GLN A 283 7.01 21.75 -2.80
CA GLN A 283 6.51 20.74 -3.73
C GLN A 283 5.15 20.18 -3.31
N VAL A 284 4.93 19.91 -2.02
CA VAL A 284 3.60 19.52 -1.50
C VAL A 284 2.55 20.59 -1.82
N LYS A 285 2.88 21.86 -1.60
CA LYS A 285 1.98 22.98 -1.90
C LYS A 285 1.61 23.02 -3.38
N ASP A 286 2.59 22.86 -4.27
CA ASP A 286 2.36 22.88 -5.71
C ASP A 286 1.42 21.74 -6.13
N ILE A 287 1.61 20.53 -5.59
CA ILE A 287 0.71 19.38 -5.84
C ILE A 287 -0.71 19.70 -5.38
N TYR A 288 -0.88 20.22 -4.16
CA TYR A 288 -2.20 20.58 -3.65
C TYR A 288 -2.89 21.67 -4.47
N LEU A 289 -2.15 22.64 -5.01
CA LEU A 289 -2.69 23.66 -5.91
C LEU A 289 -3.11 23.07 -7.26
N GLU A 290 -2.31 22.17 -7.83
CA GLU A 290 -2.65 21.46 -9.07
C GLU A 290 -3.92 20.60 -8.91
N GLU A 291 -4.07 19.95 -7.76
CA GLU A 291 -5.21 19.07 -7.45
C GLU A 291 -6.47 19.82 -6.98
N ASN A 292 -6.41 21.16 -6.83
CA ASN A 292 -7.45 21.97 -6.21
C ASN A 292 -7.86 21.42 -4.83
N ALA A 293 -6.86 21.06 -4.01
CA ALA A 293 -7.07 20.62 -2.64
C ALA A 293 -7.77 21.71 -1.80
N ALA A 294 -8.31 21.31 -0.65
CA ALA A 294 -9.02 22.24 0.24
C ALA A 294 -8.09 23.36 0.75
N ASP A 295 -8.61 24.58 0.82
CA ASP A 295 -7.85 25.77 1.27
C ASP A 295 -7.16 25.56 2.62
N ASP A 296 -7.79 24.82 3.55
CA ASP A 296 -7.23 24.54 4.87
C ASP A 296 -5.90 23.75 4.80
N LEU A 297 -5.74 22.86 3.81
CA LEU A 297 -4.48 22.13 3.60
C LEU A 297 -3.38 23.07 3.10
N ILE A 298 -3.71 24.00 2.20
CA ILE A 298 -2.76 25.02 1.73
C ILE A 298 -2.32 25.92 2.89
N VAL A 299 -3.26 26.33 3.75
CA VAL A 299 -2.97 27.15 4.93
C VAL A 299 -2.06 26.41 5.92
N ASP A 300 -2.29 25.12 6.17
CA ASP A 300 -1.43 24.29 7.03
C ASP A 300 0.00 24.19 6.49
N ILE A 301 0.15 23.94 5.19
CA ILE A 301 1.47 23.88 4.54
C ILE A 301 2.17 25.25 4.60
N ASP A 302 1.46 26.35 4.35
CA ASP A 302 2.02 27.70 4.47
C ASP A 302 2.51 28.01 5.88
N ALA A 303 1.78 27.56 6.91
CA ALA A 303 2.20 27.72 8.30
C ALA A 303 3.50 26.94 8.60
N LYS A 304 3.64 25.72 8.08
CA LYS A 304 4.87 24.91 8.24
C LYS A 304 6.07 25.56 7.53
N ILE A 305 5.88 26.06 6.31
CA ILE A 305 6.92 26.77 5.55
C ILE A 305 7.37 28.04 6.29
N GLN A 306 6.42 28.80 6.85
CA GLN A 306 6.72 29.98 7.65
C GLN A 306 7.49 29.63 8.94
N ALA A 307 7.11 28.54 9.61
CA ALA A 307 7.79 28.08 10.82
C ALA A 307 9.27 27.72 10.55
N LEU A 308 9.55 27.03 9.44
CA LEU A 308 10.94 26.73 9.01
C LEU A 308 11.75 27.99 8.71
N SER A 309 11.09 29.06 8.25
CA SER A 309 11.73 30.35 7.95
C SER A 309 11.97 31.22 9.20
N ALA A 310 11.41 30.85 10.36
CA ALA A 310 11.32 31.74 11.52
C ALA A 310 12.46 31.61 12.56
N ASN A 311 13.29 30.55 12.58
CA ASN A 311 14.55 30.50 13.37
C ASN A 311 15.29 29.14 13.28
N PRO A 312 16.56 29.10 12.83
CA PRO A 312 17.43 27.91 12.94
C PRO A 312 18.05 27.65 14.33
N GLU A 313 18.05 28.64 15.26
CA GLU A 313 18.89 28.61 16.48
C GLU A 313 18.14 28.76 17.84
N GLN A 314 16.81 28.63 17.93
CA GLN A 314 16.10 28.84 19.22
C GLN A 314 14.95 27.87 19.54
N VAL A 315 15.15 26.56 19.37
CA VAL A 315 14.38 25.53 20.12
C VAL A 315 15.35 24.53 20.73
#